data_AF-A0A959ST70-F1
#
_entry.id   AF-A0A959ST70-F1
#
_cell.length_a   1.000
_cell.length_b   1.000
_cell.length_c   1.000
_cell.angle_alpha   90.00
_cell.angle_beta   90.00
_cell.angle_gamma   90.00
#
_symmetry.space_group_name_H-M   'P 1'
#
loop_
_entity.id
_entity.type
_entity.pdbx_description
1 polymer ?
#
loop_
_entity_poly.entity_id
_entity_poly.type
_entity_poly.pdbx_seq_one_letter_code
_entity_poly.pdbx_strand_id
1 'polypeptide(L)'
;MSRSGIRWDRRLEAAVVLVAGIAFGAWREFAFINLNYQIDHLARHTRFSYAHSLVQGWTNGWDLATLLRVKWGLALFSMLVVALLCILLARTLYGSWRHRNMILAGFAAFAAFSLLMHFLSPWAPPLELVSVRISHMLQYPVPLVFVLIGALAKSDATD
;
A
#
# COMPACT_ATOMS: atom_id res chain seq x y z
N MET A 1 -36.59 14.66 -1.42
CA MET A 1 -36.20 13.48 -0.61
C MET A 1 -35.73 12.38 -1.56
N SER A 2 -34.41 12.26 -1.78
CA SER A 2 -33.82 11.21 -2.60
C SER A 2 -33.27 10.14 -1.66
N ARG A 3 -33.88 8.95 -1.64
CA ARG A 3 -33.37 7.78 -0.90
C ARG A 3 -31.96 7.46 -1.40
N SER A 4 -30.93 7.81 -0.64
CA SER A 4 -29.53 7.50 -0.97
C SER A 4 -29.17 6.07 -0.55
N GLY A 5 -30.03 5.11 -0.89
CA GLY A 5 -29.65 3.70 -0.85
C GLY A 5 -28.57 3.47 -1.91
N ILE A 6 -27.44 2.89 -1.52
CA ILE A 6 -26.41 2.43 -2.46
C ILE A 6 -27.09 1.49 -3.45
N ARG A 7 -27.28 1.94 -4.70
CA ARG A 7 -27.81 1.12 -5.81
C ARG A 7 -27.03 -0.20 -5.84
N TRP A 8 -27.69 -1.33 -6.05
CA TRP A 8 -27.07 -2.67 -6.06
C TRP A 8 -25.77 -2.73 -6.88
N ASP A 9 -25.72 -2.04 -8.02
CA ASP A 9 -24.53 -1.87 -8.87
C ASP A 9 -23.30 -1.37 -8.09
N ARG A 10 -23.48 -0.38 -7.20
CA ARG A 10 -22.39 0.22 -6.41
C ARG A 10 -21.88 -0.70 -5.31
N ARG A 11 -22.71 -1.61 -4.78
CA ARG A 11 -22.25 -2.62 -3.80
C ARG A 11 -21.32 -3.63 -4.46
N LEU A 12 -21.67 -4.06 -5.66
CA LEU A 12 -20.82 -4.94 -6.46
C LEU A 12 -19.51 -4.25 -6.85
N GLU A 13 -19.57 -3.01 -7.32
CA GLU A 13 -18.37 -2.21 -7.64
C GLU A 13 -17.45 -2.06 -6.42
N ALA A 14 -18.01 -1.74 -5.24
CA ALA A 14 -17.23 -1.67 -4.00
C ALA A 14 -16.60 -3.01 -3.62
N ALA A 15 -17.36 -4.12 -3.74
CA ALA A 15 -16.85 -5.46 -3.48
C ALA A 15 -15.69 -5.82 -4.43
N VAL A 16 -15.80 -5.47 -5.72
CA VAL A 16 -14.72 -5.67 -6.71
C VAL A 16 -13.46 -4.90 -6.32
N VAL A 17 -13.60 -3.62 -5.91
CA VAL A 17 -12.45 -2.82 -5.45
C VAL A 17 -11.81 -3.42 -4.20
N LEU A 18 -12.60 -3.93 -3.26
CA LEU A 18 -12.09 -4.58 -2.05
C LEU A 18 -11.36 -5.89 -2.36
N VAL A 19 -11.92 -6.75 -3.23
CA VAL A 19 -11.27 -7.98 -3.68
C VAL A 19 -9.97 -7.67 -4.41
N ALA A 20 -9.95 -6.64 -5.26
CA ALA A 20 -8.73 -6.18 -5.91
C ALA A 20 -7.68 -5.72 -4.88
N GLY A 21 -8.09 -5.02 -3.82
CA GLY A 21 -7.20 -4.64 -2.72
C GLY A 21 -6.63 -5.84 -1.94
N ILE A 22 -7.42 -6.87 -1.70
CA ILE A 22 -6.97 -8.11 -1.04
C ILE A 22 -5.98 -8.86 -1.94
N ALA A 23 -6.33 -9.08 -3.21
CA ALA A 23 -5.48 -9.75 -4.18
C ALA A 23 -4.14 -9.00 -4.37
N PHE A 24 -4.21 -7.67 -4.46
CA PHE A 24 -3.02 -6.82 -4.53
C PHE A 24 -2.17 -6.92 -3.26
N GLY A 25 -2.80 -6.90 -2.08
CA GLY A 25 -2.11 -7.07 -0.80
C GLY A 25 -1.37 -8.41 -0.70
N ALA A 26 -2.00 -9.50 -1.14
CA ALA A 26 -1.37 -10.82 -1.18
C ALA A 26 -0.20 -10.88 -2.15
N TRP A 27 -0.37 -10.36 -3.37
CA TRP A 27 0.70 -10.26 -4.36
C TRP A 27 1.87 -9.41 -3.84
N ARG A 28 1.59 -8.24 -3.25
CA ARG A 28 2.59 -7.35 -2.68
C ARG A 28 3.40 -8.10 -1.63
N GLU A 29 2.73 -8.75 -0.68
CA GLU A 29 3.40 -9.46 0.41
C GLU A 29 4.34 -10.54 -0.15
N PHE A 30 3.86 -11.32 -1.12
CA PHE A 30 4.69 -12.29 -1.83
C PHE A 30 5.91 -11.62 -2.50
N ALA A 31 5.72 -10.53 -3.24
CA ALA A 31 6.81 -9.84 -3.91
C ALA A 31 7.86 -9.30 -2.93
N PHE A 32 7.44 -8.62 -1.86
CA PHE A 32 8.35 -7.99 -0.90
C PHE A 32 9.09 -8.99 -0.01
N ILE A 33 8.42 -10.06 0.45
CA ILE A 33 9.08 -11.12 1.23
C ILE A 33 10.22 -11.73 0.40
N ASN A 34 9.92 -12.13 -0.83
CA ASN A 34 10.90 -12.80 -1.68
C ASN A 34 12.04 -11.87 -2.10
N LEU A 35 11.74 -10.61 -2.40
CA LEU A 35 12.77 -9.62 -2.72
C LEU A 35 13.67 -9.34 -1.50
N ASN A 36 13.11 -9.30 -0.30
CA ASN A 36 13.89 -9.15 0.94
C ASN A 36 14.81 -10.35 1.18
N TYR A 37 14.36 -11.59 0.92
CA TYR A 37 15.23 -12.76 1.02
C TYR A 37 16.39 -12.70 0.03
N GLN A 38 16.14 -12.25 -1.20
CA GLN A 38 17.20 -12.12 -2.20
C GLN A 38 18.20 -11.01 -1.83
N ILE A 39 17.69 -9.87 -1.33
CA ILE A 39 18.52 -8.76 -0.84
C ILE A 39 19.40 -9.24 0.33
N ASP A 40 18.81 -9.96 1.29
CA ASP A 40 19.54 -10.48 2.45
C ASP A 40 20.62 -11.47 2.03
N HIS A 41 20.31 -12.36 1.08
CA HIS A 41 21.25 -13.32 0.51
C HIS A 41 22.48 -12.62 -0.10
N LEU A 42 22.27 -11.59 -0.93
CA LEU A 42 23.38 -10.85 -1.53
C LEU A 42 24.13 -9.98 -0.52
N ALA A 43 23.42 -9.32 0.40
CA ALA A 43 24.03 -8.40 1.37
C ALA A 43 24.87 -9.13 2.42
N ARG A 44 24.48 -10.35 2.81
CA ARG A 44 25.19 -11.15 3.83
C ARG A 44 26.01 -12.29 3.26
N HIS A 45 26.03 -12.47 1.94
CA HIS A 45 26.68 -13.59 1.25
C HIS A 45 26.28 -14.96 1.86
N THR A 46 24.99 -15.15 2.14
CA THR A 46 24.53 -16.41 2.72
C THR A 46 24.71 -17.56 1.73
N ARG A 47 24.76 -18.81 2.20
CA ARG A 47 24.95 -19.98 1.33
C ARG A 47 23.77 -20.23 0.38
N PHE A 48 22.58 -19.78 0.74
CA PHE A 48 21.36 -19.99 -0.04
C PHE A 48 20.38 -18.83 0.17
N SER A 49 19.55 -18.57 -0.84
CA SER A 49 18.42 -17.65 -0.78
C SER A 49 17.14 -18.41 -0.43
N TYR A 50 16.37 -17.89 0.52
CA TYR A 50 15.03 -18.39 0.85
C TYR A 50 13.93 -17.82 -0.05
N ALA A 51 14.28 -17.00 -1.04
CA ALA A 51 13.32 -16.53 -2.03
C ALA A 51 12.73 -17.69 -2.82
N HIS A 52 11.48 -17.56 -3.25
CA HIS A 52 10.80 -18.50 -4.12
C HIS A 52 11.57 -18.65 -5.44
N SER A 53 11.63 -19.87 -6.00
CA SER A 53 12.44 -20.21 -7.19
C SER A 53 12.16 -19.31 -8.40
N LEU A 54 10.90 -18.95 -8.62
CA LEU A 54 10.50 -17.98 -9.66
C LEU A 54 11.20 -16.62 -9.50
N VAL A 55 11.26 -16.10 -8.27
CA VAL A 55 11.89 -14.81 -7.98
C VAL A 55 13.40 -14.92 -8.11
N GLN A 56 13.99 -16.04 -7.67
CA GLN A 56 15.41 -16.32 -7.91
C GLN A 56 15.73 -16.33 -9.40
N GLY A 57 14.87 -16.92 -10.23
CA GLY A 57 15.00 -16.93 -11.69
C GLY A 57 14.99 -15.52 -12.30
N TRP A 58 14.05 -14.66 -11.89
CA TRP A 58 13.95 -13.29 -12.40
C TRP A 58 15.10 -12.37 -11.93
N THR A 59 15.61 -12.61 -10.72
CA THR A 59 16.66 -11.80 -10.10
C THR A 59 18.06 -12.37 -10.29
N ASN A 60 18.20 -13.43 -11.08
CA ASN A 60 19.48 -14.05 -11.32
C ASN A 60 20.44 -13.06 -11.99
N GLY A 61 21.64 -12.92 -11.43
CA GLY A 61 22.67 -11.99 -11.90
C GLY A 61 22.43 -10.52 -11.55
N TRP A 62 21.34 -10.18 -10.83
CA TRP A 62 21.13 -8.82 -10.36
C TRP A 62 22.02 -8.53 -9.16
N ASP A 63 22.57 -7.32 -9.12
CA ASP A 63 23.35 -6.84 -7.99
C ASP A 63 22.45 -6.27 -6.87
N LEU A 64 23.05 -6.05 -5.70
CA LEU A 64 22.35 -5.53 -4.52
C LEU A 64 21.71 -4.16 -4.81
N ALA A 65 22.39 -3.30 -5.55
CA ALA A 65 21.88 -1.97 -5.89
C ALA A 65 20.62 -2.04 -6.76
N THR A 66 20.58 -2.93 -7.76
CA THR A 66 19.40 -3.13 -8.61
C THR A 66 18.23 -3.65 -7.80
N LEU A 67 18.43 -4.64 -6.93
CA LEU A 67 17.37 -5.16 -6.06
C LEU A 67 16.79 -4.08 -5.14
N LEU A 68 17.65 -3.23 -4.56
CA LEU A 68 17.21 -2.11 -3.72
C LEU A 68 16.38 -1.10 -4.53
N ARG A 69 16.82 -0.72 -5.74
CA ARG A 69 16.04 0.18 -6.61
C ARG A 69 14.67 -0.42 -6.96
N VAL A 70 14.62 -1.71 -7.31
CA VAL A 70 13.37 -2.41 -7.61
C VAL A 70 12.45 -2.45 -6.38
N LYS A 71 13.01 -2.70 -5.19
CA LYS A 71 12.24 -2.69 -3.94
C LYS A 71 11.59 -1.33 -3.68
N TRP A 72 12.36 -0.25 -3.83
CA TRP A 72 11.83 1.11 -3.67
C TRP A 72 10.82 1.49 -4.75
N GLY A 73 11.07 1.09 -6.00
CA GLY A 73 10.12 1.26 -7.11
C GLY A 73 8.80 0.54 -6.85
N LEU A 74 8.85 -0.71 -6.38
CA LEU A 74 7.68 -1.49 -5.99
C LEU A 74 6.94 -0.86 -4.80
N ALA A 75 7.67 -0.21 -3.87
CA ALA A 75 7.05 0.45 -2.72
C ALA A 75 6.24 1.65 -3.17
N LEU A 76 6.83 2.50 -4.02
CA LEU A 76 6.12 3.64 -4.62
C LEU A 76 4.92 3.17 -5.46
N PHE A 77 5.13 2.17 -6.33
CA PHE A 77 4.05 1.57 -7.11
C PHE A 77 2.90 1.08 -6.22
N SER A 78 3.23 0.40 -5.11
CA SER A 78 2.21 -0.11 -4.17
C SER A 78 1.42 1.02 -3.51
N MET A 79 2.09 2.09 -3.08
CA MET A 79 1.39 3.27 -2.53
C MET A 79 0.43 3.88 -3.56
N LEU A 80 0.84 4.00 -4.82
CA LEU A 80 0.01 4.55 -5.89
C LEU A 80 -1.21 3.65 -6.18
N VAL A 81 -1.03 2.33 -6.22
CA VAL A 81 -2.13 1.38 -6.41
C VAL A 81 -3.12 1.47 -5.25
N VAL A 82 -2.65 1.47 -4.00
CA VAL A 82 -3.54 1.59 -2.84
C VAL A 82 -4.25 2.94 -2.83
N ALA A 83 -3.57 4.04 -3.13
CA ALA A 83 -4.21 5.36 -3.27
C ALA A 83 -5.30 5.36 -4.34
N LEU A 84 -5.03 4.77 -5.52
CA LEU A 84 -6.01 4.62 -6.58
C LEU A 84 -7.22 3.80 -6.12
N LEU A 85 -7.00 2.65 -5.49
CA LEU A 85 -8.07 1.81 -4.95
C LEU A 85 -8.91 2.56 -3.90
N CYS A 86 -8.28 3.36 -3.03
CA CYS A 86 -9.00 4.20 -2.07
C CYS A 86 -9.88 5.24 -2.76
N ILE A 87 -9.38 5.87 -3.82
CA ILE A 87 -10.15 6.83 -4.61
C ILE A 87 -11.32 6.15 -5.32
N LEU A 88 -11.08 4.98 -5.93
CA LEU A 88 -12.13 4.18 -6.58
C LEU A 88 -13.19 3.75 -5.57
N LEU A 89 -12.79 3.28 -4.38
CA LEU A 89 -13.72 2.90 -3.32
C LEU A 89 -14.53 4.11 -2.82
N ALA A 90 -13.89 5.26 -2.60
CA ALA A 90 -14.60 6.48 -2.23
C ALA A 90 -15.56 6.93 -3.35
N ARG A 91 -15.18 6.79 -4.62
CA ARG A 91 -16.05 7.08 -5.77
C ARG A 91 -17.27 6.17 -5.77
N THR A 92 -17.11 4.86 -5.57
CA THR A 92 -18.22 3.90 -5.62
C THR A 92 -19.18 4.11 -4.44
N LEU A 93 -18.66 4.37 -3.24
CA LEU A 93 -19.45 4.59 -2.03
C LEU A 93 -20.16 5.95 -2.01
N TYR A 94 -19.46 7.05 -2.33
CA TYR A 94 -20.03 8.40 -2.25
C TYR A 94 -20.58 8.92 -3.59
N GLY A 95 -20.35 8.22 -4.69
CA GLY A 95 -20.82 8.61 -6.03
C GLY A 95 -20.12 9.84 -6.64
N SER A 96 -19.01 10.33 -6.05
CA SER A 96 -18.32 11.52 -6.54
C SER A 96 -16.80 11.45 -6.33
N TRP A 97 -16.05 12.21 -7.14
CA TRP A 97 -14.59 12.35 -7.01
C TRP A 97 -14.13 13.38 -5.97
N ARG A 98 -15.07 13.93 -5.18
CA ARG A 98 -14.79 15.03 -4.25
C ARG A 98 -13.65 14.70 -3.26
N HIS A 99 -13.55 13.45 -2.85
CA HIS A 99 -12.55 12.98 -1.88
C HIS A 99 -11.17 12.69 -2.50
N ARG A 100 -11.01 12.76 -3.83
CA ARG A 100 -9.75 12.42 -4.53
C ARG A 100 -8.56 13.20 -3.97
N ASN A 101 -8.65 14.53 -3.95
CA ASN A 101 -7.55 15.39 -3.53
C ASN A 101 -7.24 15.22 -2.04
N MET A 102 -8.26 14.96 -1.21
CA MET A 102 -8.08 14.69 0.22
C MET A 102 -7.33 13.37 0.46
N ILE A 103 -7.68 12.31 -0.28
CA ILE A 103 -6.99 11.02 -0.21
C ILE A 103 -5.54 11.18 -0.66
N LEU A 104 -5.30 11.81 -1.82
CA LEU A 104 -3.94 12.06 -2.32
C LEU A 104 -3.11 12.91 -1.35
N ALA A 105 -3.71 13.96 -0.77
CA ALA A 105 -3.04 14.78 0.23
C ALA A 105 -2.69 13.98 1.49
N GLY A 106 -3.58 13.09 1.94
CA GLY A 106 -3.30 12.17 3.05
C GLY A 106 -2.10 11.26 2.75
N PHE A 107 -2.10 10.59 1.60
CA PHE A 107 -0.97 9.76 1.16
C PHE A 107 0.33 10.56 1.07
N ALA A 108 0.29 11.75 0.46
CA ALA A 108 1.45 12.62 0.34
C ALA A 108 1.98 13.08 1.71
N ALA A 109 1.10 13.42 2.65
CA ALA A 109 1.46 13.83 3.99
C ALA A 109 2.14 12.69 4.76
N PHE A 110 1.58 11.48 4.75
CA PHE A 110 2.20 10.33 5.42
C PHE A 110 3.50 9.88 4.73
N ALA A 111 3.60 10.00 3.40
CA ALA A 111 4.84 9.71 2.68
C ALA A 111 5.94 10.73 3.03
N ALA A 112 5.60 12.03 3.04
CA ALA A 112 6.52 13.08 3.45
C ALA A 112 6.95 12.92 4.92
N PHE A 113 6.02 12.54 5.79
CA PHE A 113 6.32 12.27 7.19
C PHE A 113 7.21 11.04 7.37
N SER A 114 6.96 9.96 6.62
CA SER A 114 7.86 8.78 6.59
C SER A 114 9.26 9.16 6.12
N LEU A 115 9.39 9.96 5.06
CA LEU A 115 10.68 10.47 4.59
C LEU A 115 11.37 11.33 5.65
N LEU A 116 10.64 12.24 6.30
CA LEU A 116 11.18 13.06 7.38
C LEU A 116 11.75 12.19 8.51
N MET A 117 11.02 11.15 8.93
CA MET A 117 11.50 10.22 9.97
C MET A 117 12.78 9.47 9.52
N HIS A 118 12.87 9.08 8.25
CA HIS A 118 14.08 8.46 7.70
C HIS A 118 15.26 9.42 7.71
N PHE A 119 15.07 10.67 7.28
CA PHE A 119 16.14 11.68 7.32
C PHE A 119 16.58 12.02 8.74
N LEU A 120 15.67 11.93 9.71
CA LEU A 120 15.99 12.17 11.12
C LEU A 120 16.61 10.96 11.84
N SER A 121 16.59 9.77 11.22
CA SER A 121 17.05 8.53 11.85
C SER A 121 18.54 8.50 12.22
N PRO A 122 19.47 9.21 11.54
CA PRO A 122 20.86 9.30 11.99
C PRO A 122 21.01 9.97 13.37
N TRP A 123 20.10 10.89 13.73
CA TRP A 123 20.11 11.58 15.04
C TRP A 123 19.26 10.87 16.10
N ALA A 124 18.29 10.06 15.68
CA ALA A 124 17.45 9.27 16.57
C ALA A 124 17.15 7.90 15.93
N PRO A 125 17.99 6.87 16.19
CA PRO A 125 17.89 5.56 15.53
C PRO A 125 16.50 4.88 15.55
N PRO A 126 15.67 5.02 16.60
CA PRO A 126 14.31 4.47 16.60
C PRO A 126 13.40 5.01 15.49
N LEU A 127 13.69 6.19 14.94
CA LEU A 127 12.89 6.80 13.86
C LEU A 127 12.97 6.03 12.54
N GLU A 128 14.03 5.24 12.32
CA GLU A 128 14.10 4.37 11.14
C GLU A 128 12.95 3.35 11.14
N LEU A 129 12.69 2.73 12.29
CA LEU A 129 11.59 1.77 12.44
C LEU A 129 10.23 2.46 12.23
N VAL A 130 10.07 3.69 12.71
CA VAL A 130 8.85 4.48 12.53
C VAL A 130 8.64 4.80 11.05
N SER A 131 9.68 5.30 10.37
CA SER A 131 9.64 5.59 8.94
C SER A 131 9.20 4.38 8.14
N VAL A 132 9.84 3.23 8.39
CA VAL A 132 9.56 1.97 7.71
C VAL A 132 8.11 1.53 7.96
N ARG A 133 7.62 1.56 9.21
CA ARG A 133 6.24 1.19 9.54
C ARG A 133 5.19 2.08 8.87
N ILE A 134 5.43 3.39 8.81
CA ILE A 134 4.52 4.33 8.15
C ILE A 134 4.51 4.09 6.64
N SER A 135 5.68 3.92 6.03
CA SER A 135 5.80 3.57 4.60
C SER A 135 5.06 2.28 4.29
N HIS A 136 5.22 1.25 5.13
CA HIS A 136 4.49 -0.01 5.00
C HIS A 136 2.98 0.20 5.06
N MET A 137 2.48 0.94 6.05
CA MET A 137 1.04 1.20 6.21
C MET A 137 0.39 1.76 4.93
N LEU A 138 1.09 2.62 4.19
CA LEU A 138 0.61 3.19 2.92
C LEU A 138 0.59 2.19 1.75
N GLN A 139 1.33 1.09 1.85
CA GLN A 139 1.40 0.04 0.83
C GLN A 139 0.44 -1.13 1.09
N TYR A 140 0.00 -1.31 2.33
CA TYR A 140 -1.00 -2.30 2.69
C TYR A 140 -2.42 -1.80 2.38
N PRO A 141 -3.42 -2.69 2.21
CA PRO A 141 -4.81 -2.31 2.01
C PRO A 141 -5.48 -1.69 3.26
N VAL A 142 -4.73 -1.31 4.30
CA VAL A 142 -5.25 -0.66 5.51
C VAL A 142 -6.00 0.66 5.21
N PRO A 143 -5.52 1.55 4.31
CA PRO A 143 -6.27 2.75 3.93
C PRO A 143 -7.64 2.46 3.30
N LEU A 144 -7.84 1.32 2.64
CA LEU A 144 -9.15 0.92 2.12
C LEU A 144 -10.14 0.67 3.26
N VAL A 145 -9.68 0.07 4.35
CA VAL A 145 -10.49 -0.16 5.56
C VAL A 145 -10.92 1.17 6.17
N PHE A 146 -10.05 2.17 6.24
CA PHE A 146 -10.42 3.50 6.74
C PHE A 146 -11.47 4.19 5.87
N VAL A 147 -11.38 4.08 4.54
CA VAL A 147 -12.41 4.61 3.63
C VAL A 147 -13.75 3.91 3.85
N LEU A 148 -13.73 2.58 4.03
CA LEU A 148 -14.94 1.80 4.31
C LEU A 148 -15.58 2.19 5.65
N ILE A 149 -14.80 2.25 6.73
CA ILE A 149 -15.28 2.66 8.06
C ILE A 149 -15.86 4.07 8.02
N GLY A 150 -15.18 5.02 7.37
CA GLY A 150 -15.68 6.39 7.24
C GLY A 150 -17.02 6.47 6.49
N ALA A 151 -17.25 5.58 5.52
CA ALA A 151 -18.52 5.50 4.82
C ALA A 151 -19.63 4.90 5.69
N LEU A 152 -19.33 3.86 6.48
CA LEU A 152 -20.29 3.23 7.40
C LEU A 152 -20.65 4.17 8.57
N ALA A 153 -19.67 4.86 9.15
CA ALA A 153 -19.94 5.83 10.22
C ALA A 153 -20.85 6.99 9.76
N LYS A 154 -20.80 7.33 8.47
CA LYS A 154 -21.68 8.35 7.88
C LYS A 154 -23.11 7.85 7.69
N SER A 155 -23.33 6.58 7.35
CA SER A 155 -24.70 6.05 7.20
C SER A 155 -25.45 6.09 8.52
N ASP A 156 -24.79 5.73 9.62
CA ASP A 156 -25.40 5.64 10.95
C ASP A 156 -25.75 7.02 11.53
N ALA A 157 -25.06 8.09 11.10
CA ALA A 157 -25.33 9.46 11.54
C ALA A 157 -26.49 10.14 10.80
N THR A 158 -27.02 9.51 9.74
CA THR A 158 -28.12 10.06 8.92
C THR A 158 -29.45 9.34 9.11
N ASP A 159 -29.46 8.28 9.92
CA ASP A 159 -30.66 7.55 10.37
C ASP A 159 -31.08 8.02 11.76
#